data_AF-A0A3S5IXV3-F1
#
_entry.id   AF-A0A3S5IXV3-F1
#
_cell.length_a   1.000
_cell.length_b   1.000
_cell.length_c   1.000
_cell.angle_alpha   90.00
_cell.angle_beta   90.00
_cell.angle_gamma   90.00
#
_symmetry.space_group_name_H-M   'P 1'
#
loop_
_entity.id
_entity.type
_entity.pdbx_description
1 polymer ?
#
loop_
_entity_poly.entity_id
_entity_poly.type
_entity_poly.pdbx_seq_one_letter_code
_entity_poly.pdbx_strand_id
1 'polypeptide(L)' 'MSPLFACHRCGMQIERSMANYWRLKGRVICSGCLDLQAVEDGQDADDHDAGPAGQDRASKTAQRK' A
#
# COMPACT_ATOMS: atom_id res chain seq x y z
N MET A 1 13.04 -24.72 8.01
CA MET A 1 13.02 -24.42 6.56
C MET A 1 11.71 -23.74 6.25
N SER A 2 11.75 -22.50 5.77
CA SER A 2 10.55 -21.78 5.34
C SER A 2 10.07 -22.39 4.00
N PRO A 3 8.76 -22.64 3.81
CA PRO A 3 8.27 -23.12 2.53
C PRO A 3 8.41 -22.03 1.46
N LEU A 4 8.85 -22.45 0.26
CA LEU A 4 8.87 -21.61 -0.93
C LEU A 4 7.56 -21.81 -1.71
N PHE A 5 6.90 -20.70 -2.04
CA PHE A 5 5.65 -20.73 -2.80
C PHE A 5 5.87 -20.19 -4.21
N ALA A 6 5.24 -20.81 -5.21
CA ALA A 6 5.30 -20.34 -6.58
C ALA A 6 4.33 -19.16 -6.78
N CYS A 7 4.81 -18.09 -7.41
CA CYS A 7 3.96 -16.98 -7.87
C CYS A 7 2.95 -17.48 -8.91
N HIS A 8 1.67 -17.18 -8.71
CA HIS A 8 0.61 -17.56 -9.65
C HIS A 8 0.74 -16.87 -11.03
N ARG A 9 1.48 -15.77 -11.12
CA ARG A 9 1.64 -14.98 -12.36
C ARG A 9 2.92 -15.36 -13.13
N CYS A 10 4.06 -15.38 -12.45
CA CYS A 10 5.38 -15.53 -13.09
C CYS A 10 6.15 -16.80 -12.69
N GLY A 11 5.61 -17.61 -11.78
CA GLY A 11 6.26 -18.86 -11.32
C GLY A 11 7.48 -18.69 -10.42
N MET A 12 7.89 -17.46 -10.10
CA MET A 12 9.00 -17.19 -9.17
C MET A 12 8.75 -17.83 -7.79
N GLN A 13 9.81 -18.38 -7.19
CA GLN A 13 9.78 -18.87 -5.82
C GLN A 13 9.83 -17.70 -4.83
N ILE A 14 8.87 -17.66 -3.92
CA ILE A 14 8.70 -16.59 -2.95
C ILE A 14 8.82 -17.19 -1.54
N GLU A 15 9.72 -16.62 -0.75
CA GLU A 15 9.81 -16.95 0.68
C GLU A 15 8.77 -16.14 1.47
N ARG A 16 7.68 -16.80 1.88
CA ARG A 16 6.55 -16.20 2.63
C ARG A 16 6.17 -17.13 3.79
N SER A 17 5.48 -16.58 4.79
CA SER A 17 4.92 -17.40 5.87
C SER A 17 3.73 -18.23 5.37
N MET A 18 3.59 -19.46 5.87
CA MET A 18 2.39 -20.29 5.59
C MET A 18 1.11 -19.51 5.90
N ALA A 19 1.07 -18.78 7.03
CA ALA A 19 -0.08 -17.97 7.41
C ALA A 19 -0.57 -17.04 6.28
N ASN A 20 0.35 -16.46 5.50
CA ASN A 20 -0.01 -15.62 4.37
C ASN A 20 -0.54 -16.43 3.17
N TYR A 21 0.04 -17.60 2.90
CA TYR A 21 -0.45 -18.54 1.88
C TYR A 21 -1.90 -18.99 2.16
N TRP A 22 -2.22 -19.33 3.41
CA TRP A 22 -3.58 -19.72 3.82
C TRP A 22 -4.59 -18.57 3.66
N ARG A 23 -4.22 -17.34 4.06
CA ARG A 23 -5.08 -16.16 3.88
C ARG A 23 -5.43 -15.90 2.41
N LEU A 24 -4.45 -16.12 1.53
CA LEU A 24 -4.63 -15.94 0.08
C LEU A 24 -5.26 -17.17 -0.60
N LYS A 25 -5.74 -18.17 0.15
CA LYS A 25 -6.33 -19.42 -0.36
C LYS A 25 -5.43 -20.10 -1.42
N GLY A 26 -4.12 -20.03 -1.23
CA GLY A 26 -3.13 -20.60 -2.14
C GLY A 26 -2.82 -19.78 -3.40
N ARG A 27 -3.44 -18.61 -3.60
CA ARG A 27 -3.12 -17.67 -4.69
C ARG A 27 -2.10 -16.63 -4.24
N VAL A 28 -0.84 -17.03 -4.15
CA VAL A 28 0.27 -16.12 -3.81
C VAL A 28 0.81 -15.44 -5.07
N ILE A 29 1.01 -14.13 -4.99
CA ILE A 29 1.64 -13.32 -6.03
C ILE A 29 2.90 -12.66 -5.44
N CYS A 30 3.99 -12.56 -6.23
CA CYS A 30 5.21 -11.88 -5.79
C CYS A 30 4.99 -10.37 -5.73
N SER A 31 5.83 -9.64 -4.99
CA SER A 31 5.71 -8.18 -4.88
C SER A 31 5.71 -7.48 -6.23
N GLY A 32 6.55 -7.91 -7.18
CA GLY A 32 6.60 -7.29 -8.51
C GLY A 32 5.30 -7.48 -9.32
N CYS A 33 4.69 -8.67 -9.27
CA CYS A 33 3.42 -8.90 -9.95
C CYS A 33 2.22 -8.26 -9.22
N LEU A 34 2.33 -8.08 -7.90
CA LEU A 34 1.34 -7.35 -7.11
C LEU A 34 1.36 -5.86 -7.45
N ASP A 35 2.56 -5.28 -7.61
CA ASP A 35 2.76 -3.87 -7.99
C ASP A 35 2.16 -3.58 -9.37
N LEU A 36 2.41 -4.46 -10.34
CA LEU A 36 1.80 -4.38 -11.67
C LEU A 36 0.26 -4.42 -11.60
N GLN A 37 -0.30 -5.29 -10.76
CA GLN A 37 -1.75 -5.37 -10.59
C GLN A 37 -2.33 -4.10 -9.94
N ALA A 38 -1.63 -3.50 -8.98
CA ALA A 38 -2.07 -2.25 -8.35
C ALA A 38 -2.12 -1.09 -9.35
N VAL A 39 -1.21 -1.07 -10.33
CA VAL A 39 -1.24 -0.10 -11.44
C VAL A 39 -2.42 -0.34 -12.39
N GLU A 40 -2.80 -1.61 -12.62
CA GLU A 40 -3.96 -1.97 -13.45
C GLU A 40 -5.31 -1.66 -12.77
N ASP A 41 -5.40 -1.83 -11.45
CA ASP A 41 -6.65 -1.65 -10.67
C ASP A 41 -6.86 -0.19 -10.22
N GLY A 42 -5.80 0.63 -10.19
CA GLY A 42 -5.78 1.97 -9.60
C GLY A 42 -6.13 3.14 -10.53
N GLN A 43 -6.77 2.93 -11.68
CA GLN A 43 -7.13 4.05 -12.58
C GLN A 43 -8.47 4.76 -12.26
N ASP A 44 -9.14 4.48 -11.14
CA ASP A 44 -10.39 5.18 -10.77
C ASP A 44 -10.45 5.82 -9.36
N ALA A 45 -9.41 5.73 -8.53
CA ALA A 45 -9.47 6.32 -7.19
C ALA A 45 -8.12 6.90 -6.69
N ASP A 46 -7.75 8.08 -7.19
CA ASP A 46 -7.23 9.19 -6.36
C ASP A 46 -7.22 10.52 -7.16
N ASP A 47 -8.39 10.92 -7.66
CA ASP A 47 -8.69 12.35 -7.83
C ASP A 47 -9.30 12.80 -6.50
N HIS A 48 -8.49 13.00 -5.44
CA HIS A 48 -8.92 13.78 -4.27
C HIS A 48 -7.74 14.52 -3.62
N ASP A 49 -7.70 15.79 -3.97
CA ASP A 49 -7.46 16.91 -3.06
C ASP A 49 -6.07 17.07 -2.44
N ALA A 50 -5.29 17.91 -3.13
CA ALA A 50 -4.23 18.70 -2.53
C ALA A 50 -4.76 19.56 -1.37
N GLY A 51 -4.70 19.04 -0.14
CA GLY A 51 -4.97 19.82 1.07
C GLY A 51 -3.71 20.04 1.92
N PRO A 52 -2.94 21.14 1.76
CA PRO A 52 -1.97 21.54 2.77
C PRO A 52 -2.73 22.09 3.99
N ALA A 53 -3.05 21.21 4.94
CA ALA A 53 -3.63 21.60 6.22
C ALA A 53 -2.55 22.25 7.11
N GLY A 54 -2.78 23.50 7.52
CA GLY A 54 -2.22 24.02 8.77
C GLY A 54 -1.46 25.35 8.70
N GLN A 55 -2.05 26.39 8.10
CA GLN A 55 -1.65 27.77 8.44
C GLN A 55 -2.35 28.18 9.73
N ASP A 56 -1.77 27.85 10.88
CA ASP A 56 -2.18 28.45 12.15
C ASP A 56 -1.70 29.92 12.18
N ARG A 57 -2.53 30.81 11.65
CA ARG A 57 -2.51 32.23 11.99
C ARG A 57 -3.11 32.38 13.39
N ALA A 58 -2.31 32.13 14.43
CA ALA A 58 -2.60 32.68 15.75
C ALA A 58 -2.31 34.18 15.75
N SER A 59 -3.26 34.94 15.19
CA SER A 59 -3.47 36.34 15.58
C SER A 59 -3.71 36.38 17.09
N LYS A 60 -2.70 36.79 17.86
CA LYS A 60 -2.91 37.22 19.24
C LYS A 60 -2.70 38.73 19.33
N THR A 61 -3.76 39.42 18.94
CA THR A 61 -4.06 40.79 19.37
C THR A 61 -4.17 40.79 20.90
N ALA A 62 -3.16 41.28 21.62
CA ALA A 62 -3.30 41.72 23.01
C ALA A 62 -2.08 42.60 23.36
N GLN A 63 -2.16 43.93 23.37
CA GLN A 63 -2.80 44.76 24.39
C GLN A 63 -1.78 45.27 25.43
N ARG A 64 -1.38 46.54 25.23
CA ARG A 64 -1.14 47.58 26.24
C ARG A 64 -0.29 47.22 27.47
N LYS A 65 0.92 47.77 27.53
CA LYS A 65 1.34 48.76 28.54
C LYS A 65 2.68 49.38 28.20
#